data_AF-A0A662P3H7-F1
#
_entry.id   AF-A0A662P3H7-F1
#
_cell.length_a   1.000
_cell.length_b   1.000
_cell.length_c   1.000
_cell.angle_alpha   90.00
_cell.angle_beta   90.00
_cell.angle_gamma   90.00
#
_symmetry.space_group_name_H-M   'P 1'
#
loop_
_entity.id
_entity.type
_entity.pdbx_description
1 polymer ?
#
loop_
_entity_poly.entity_id
_entity_poly.type
_entity_poly.pdbx_seq_one_letter_code
_entity_poly.pdbx_strand_id
1 'polypeptide(L)'
;MKERAWKLGFRSPMNRQRLHYLLKQSGFYSRMHAYEYLIGFKGSIIGVMIVSPERDTATLYTHEELEPQIIEKLKNCIEAVGGTNLLVKHVEV
;
A
#
# COMPACT_ATOMS: atom_id res chain seq x y z
N MET A 1 13.47 -18.10 -8.30
CA MET A 1 12.64 -17.01 -8.88
C MET A 1 12.05 -16.04 -7.84
N LYS A 2 11.59 -16.49 -6.66
CA LYS A 2 10.96 -15.60 -5.64
C LYS A 2 11.87 -14.48 -5.11
N GLU A 3 13.16 -14.76 -4.84
CA GLU A 3 14.11 -13.76 -4.32
C GLU A 3 14.37 -12.58 -5.27
N ARG A 4 14.42 -12.83 -6.59
CA ARG A 4 14.67 -11.77 -7.58
C ARG A 4 13.51 -10.77 -7.65
N ALA A 5 12.28 -11.23 -7.44
CA ALA A 5 11.10 -10.38 -7.48
C ALA A 5 11.10 -9.39 -6.31
N TRP A 6 11.44 -9.84 -5.09
CA TRP A 6 11.48 -8.97 -3.90
C TRP A 6 12.53 -7.87 -4.00
N LYS A 7 13.68 -8.14 -4.63
CA LYS A 7 14.72 -7.12 -4.88
C LYS A 7 14.28 -6.00 -5.81
N LEU A 8 13.19 -6.17 -6.56
CA LEU A 8 12.66 -5.14 -7.46
C LEU A 8 11.57 -4.28 -6.81
N GLY A 9 11.21 -4.51 -5.54
CA GLY A 9 10.25 -3.69 -4.80
C GLY A 9 8.99 -3.39 -5.62
N PHE A 10 8.63 -2.11 -5.74
CA PHE A 10 7.46 -1.70 -6.51
C PHE A 10 7.67 -1.65 -8.02
N ARG A 11 8.91 -1.76 -8.55
CA ARG A 11 9.15 -1.86 -10.01
C ARG A 11 8.56 -3.14 -10.57
N SER A 12 8.56 -4.22 -9.80
CA SER A 12 7.99 -5.51 -10.18
C SER A 12 6.46 -5.44 -10.27
N PRO A 13 5.86 -5.64 -11.46
CA PRO A 13 4.39 -5.72 -11.60
C PRO A 13 3.80 -6.82 -10.73
N MET A 14 4.53 -7.92 -10.55
CA MET A 14 4.12 -9.04 -9.71
C MET A 14 4.10 -8.67 -8.22
N ASN A 15 5.02 -7.83 -7.75
CA ASN A 15 5.00 -7.35 -6.37
C ASN A 15 3.84 -6.37 -6.13
N ARG A 16 3.53 -5.52 -7.11
CA ARG A 16 2.35 -4.64 -7.05
C ARG A 16 1.05 -5.42 -7.00
N GLN A 17 0.90 -6.43 -7.86
CA GLN A 17 -0.24 -7.36 -7.77
C GLN A 17 -0.28 -8.09 -6.43
N ARG A 18 0.87 -8.57 -5.92
CA ARG A 18 0.94 -9.22 -4.61
C ARG A 18 0.53 -8.28 -3.48
N LEU A 19 0.94 -7.01 -3.52
CA LEU A 19 0.52 -6.00 -2.55
C LEU A 19 -1.00 -5.85 -2.55
N HIS A 20 -1.61 -5.73 -3.73
CA HIS A 20 -3.06 -5.68 -3.88
C HIS A 20 -3.77 -6.86 -3.20
N TYR A 21 -3.24 -8.08 -3.37
CA TYR A 21 -3.78 -9.27 -2.72
C TYR A 21 -3.56 -9.28 -1.21
N LEU A 22 -2.37 -8.91 -0.74
CA LEU A 22 -2.06 -8.84 0.69
C LEU A 22 -2.95 -7.84 1.42
N LEU A 23 -3.16 -6.65 0.84
CA LEU A 23 -4.08 -5.66 1.38
C LEU A 23 -5.49 -6.25 1.58
N LYS A 24 -6.00 -6.96 0.57
CA LYS A 24 -7.30 -7.66 0.66
C LYS A 24 -7.32 -8.73 1.75
N GLN A 25 -6.27 -9.55 1.83
CA GLN A 25 -6.14 -10.58 2.87
C GLN A 25 -6.04 -10.00 4.28
N SER A 26 -5.48 -8.79 4.42
CA SER A 26 -5.39 -8.06 5.68
C SER A 26 -6.67 -7.29 6.07
N GLY A 27 -7.75 -7.46 5.30
CA GLY A 27 -9.07 -6.88 5.59
C GLY A 27 -9.32 -5.50 4.97
N PHE A 28 -8.44 -5.03 4.08
CA PHE A 28 -8.67 -3.80 3.34
C PHE A 28 -9.49 -4.05 2.08
N TYR A 29 -10.37 -3.10 1.75
CA TYR A 29 -10.75 -2.92 0.37
C TYR A 29 -9.55 -2.36 -0.40
N SER A 30 -9.25 -2.95 -1.56
CA SER A 30 -8.23 -2.45 -2.46
C SER A 30 -8.75 -2.50 -3.89
N ARG A 31 -8.56 -1.42 -4.65
CA ARG A 31 -8.54 -1.43 -6.12
C ARG A 31 -7.23 -0.83 -6.59
N MET A 32 -6.57 -1.53 -7.50
CA MET A 32 -5.25 -1.18 -8.00
C MET A 32 -5.37 -0.68 -9.45
N HIS A 33 -4.69 0.42 -9.73
CA HIS A 33 -4.40 0.90 -11.07
C HIS A 33 -2.92 1.25 -11.14
N ALA A 34 -2.13 0.49 -11.91
CA ALA A 34 -0.68 0.68 -12.03
C ALA A 34 0.09 0.80 -10.68
N TYR A 35 0.31 2.02 -10.20
CA TYR A 35 1.02 2.36 -8.96
C TYR A 35 0.10 3.00 -7.89
N GLU A 36 -1.17 3.21 -8.22
CA GLU A 36 -2.19 3.75 -7.33
C GLU A 36 -3.07 2.63 -6.77
N TYR A 37 -3.41 2.75 -5.49
CA TYR A 37 -4.30 1.84 -4.78
C TYR A 37 -5.36 2.66 -4.05
N LEU A 38 -6.61 2.53 -4.46
CA LEU A 38 -7.74 2.98 -3.66
C LEU A 38 -7.88 2.05 -2.46
N ILE A 39 -7.81 2.58 -1.24
CA ILE A 39 -7.85 1.82 0.00
C ILE A 39 -9.13 2.14 0.76
N GLY A 40 -9.78 1.08 1.25
CA GLY A 40 -10.85 1.19 2.22
C GLY A 40 -10.67 0.23 3.38
N PHE A 41 -11.32 0.51 4.50
CA PHE A 41 -11.28 -0.31 5.70
C PHE A 41 -12.64 -0.24 6.42
N LYS A 42 -13.13 -1.39 6.89
CA LYS A 42 -14.43 -1.51 7.60
C LYS A 42 -15.62 -0.81 6.90
N GLY A 43 -15.64 -0.82 5.57
CA GLY A 43 -16.74 -0.26 4.77
C GLY A 43 -16.57 1.21 4.33
N SER A 44 -15.53 1.90 4.79
CA SER A 44 -15.21 3.27 4.37
C SER A 44 -13.99 3.30 3.45
N ILE A 45 -14.01 4.17 2.45
CA ILE A 45 -12.80 4.50 1.67
C ILE A 45 -11.97 5.43 2.53
N ILE A 46 -10.77 5.01 2.93
CA ILE A 46 -9.91 5.81 3.80
C ILE A 46 -8.94 6.69 3.00
N GLY A 47 -8.67 6.35 1.73
CA GLY A 47 -7.77 7.15 0.92
C GLY A 47 -7.20 6.45 -0.30
N VAL A 48 -6.21 7.10 -0.91
CA VAL A 48 -5.44 6.58 -2.05
C VAL A 48 -3.98 6.44 -1.65
N MET A 49 -3.45 5.23 -1.78
CA MET A 49 -2.04 4.95 -1.61
C MET A 49 -1.34 4.93 -2.95
N ILE A 50 -0.29 5.73 -3.10
CA ILE A 50 0.58 5.76 -4.29
C ILE A 50 1.93 5.17 -3.91
N VAL A 51 2.44 4.24 -4.71
CA VAL A 51 3.76 3.62 -4.48
C VAL A 51 4.79 4.15 -5.49
N SER A 52 5.98 4.52 -5.02
CA SER A 52 7.08 5.00 -5.87
C SER A 52 8.06 3.86 -6.16
N PRO A 53 8.17 3.40 -7.41
CA PRO A 53 9.13 2.36 -7.81
C PRO A 53 10.60 2.80 -7.80
N GLU A 54 10.88 4.10 -7.78
CA GLU A 54 12.24 4.64 -7.71
C GLU A 54 12.82 4.56 -6.30
N ARG A 55 11.95 4.76 -5.30
CA ARG A 55 12.33 4.86 -3.89
C ARG A 55 11.85 3.69 -3.04
N ASP A 56 11.01 2.82 -3.60
CA ASP A 56 10.30 1.75 -2.91
C ASP A 56 9.51 2.23 -1.68
N THR A 57 9.00 3.47 -1.73
CA THR A 57 8.19 4.09 -0.68
C THR A 57 6.72 4.16 -1.07
N ALA A 58 5.81 4.01 -0.11
CA ALA A 58 4.39 4.28 -0.30
C ALA A 58 3.98 5.59 0.37
N THR A 59 3.04 6.31 -0.22
CA THR A 59 2.37 7.47 0.40
C THR A 59 0.87 7.25 0.38
N LEU A 60 0.23 7.23 1.54
CA LEU A 60 -1.22 7.24 1.68
C LEU A 60 -1.71 8.68 1.86
N TYR A 61 -2.53 9.13 0.92
CA TYR A 61 -3.31 10.35 1.04
C TYR A 61 -4.66 9.98 1.64
N THR A 62 -4.93 10.47 2.85
CA THR A 62 -6.13 10.16 3.65
C THR A 62 -6.86 11.43 4.04
N HIS A 63 -8.18 11.36 4.17
CA HIS A 63 -9.01 12.43 4.72
C HIS A 63 -9.51 12.12 6.13
N GLU A 64 -9.11 10.95 6.66
CA GLU A 64 -9.47 10.48 7.98
C GLU A 64 -8.21 10.37 8.85
N GLU A 65 -8.37 10.63 10.15
CA GLU A 65 -7.37 10.25 11.14
C GLU A 65 -7.37 8.72 11.31
N LEU A 66 -6.24 8.09 11.00
CA LEU A 66 -6.12 6.64 11.02
C LEU A 66 -5.59 6.14 12.36
N GLU A 67 -6.27 5.14 12.92
CA GLU A 67 -5.76 4.44 14.10
C GLU A 67 -4.38 3.82 13.82
N PRO A 68 -3.43 3.85 14.77
CA PRO A 68 -2.06 3.34 14.57
C PRO A 68 -2.00 1.91 14.06
N GLN A 69 -2.92 1.06 14.50
CA GLN A 69 -3.03 -0.34 14.07
C GLN A 69 -3.34 -0.50 12.56
N ILE A 70 -4.06 0.45 11.96
CA ILE A 70 -4.37 0.44 10.52
C ILE A 70 -3.10 0.76 9.74
N ILE A 71 -2.37 1.81 10.18
CA ILE A 71 -1.09 2.22 9.60
C ILE A 71 -0.10 1.06 9.66
N GLU A 72 -0.02 0.38 10.80
CA GLU A 72 0.88 -0.76 10.99
C GLU A 72 0.55 -1.94 10.07
N LYS A 73 -0.74 -2.26 9.88
CA LYS A 73 -1.15 -3.29 8.92
C LYS A 73 -0.76 -2.94 7.49
N LEU A 74 -0.90 -1.67 7.10
CA LEU A 74 -0.50 -1.20 5.77
C LEU A 74 1.02 -1.32 5.58
N LYS A 75 1.81 -0.89 6.57
CA LYS A 75 3.28 -1.04 6.57
C LYS A 75 3.70 -2.49 6.37
N ASN A 76 3.13 -3.41 7.15
CA ASN A 76 3.42 -4.84 7.02
C ASN A 76 3.15 -5.37 5.60
N CYS A 77 2.06 -4.94 4.96
CA CYS A 77 1.75 -5.34 3.57
C CYS A 77 2.80 -4.81 2.57
N ILE A 78 3.26 -3.58 2.77
CA ILE A 78 4.24 -2.90 1.93
C ILE A 78 5.62 -3.58 2.05
N GLU A 79 6.07 -3.83 3.28
CA GLU A 79 7.37 -4.47 3.54
C GLU A 79 7.42 -5.90 2.98
N ALA A 80 6.31 -6.64 3.05
CA ALA A 80 6.19 -7.99 2.49
C ALA A 80 6.39 -8.08 0.96
N VAL A 81 6.38 -6.93 0.26
CA VAL A 81 6.66 -6.85 -1.18
C VAL A 81 7.92 -6.04 -1.53
N GLY A 82 8.72 -5.71 -0.53
CA GLY A 82 9.99 -4.99 -0.68
C GLY A 82 9.88 -3.47 -0.63
N GLY A 83 8.75 -2.91 -0.19
CA GLY A 83 8.68 -1.49 0.14
C GLY A 83 9.36 -1.17 1.48
N THR A 84 9.81 0.06 1.63
CA THR A 84 10.71 0.47 2.73
C THR A 84 10.10 1.45 3.71
N ASN A 85 9.01 2.13 3.33
CA ASN A 85 8.34 3.12 4.18
C ASN A 85 6.90 3.37 3.75
N LEU A 86 6.08 3.81 4.69
CA LEU A 86 4.74 4.37 4.47
C LEU A 86 4.67 5.80 5.05
N LEU A 87 4.46 6.77 4.17
CA LEU A 87 4.13 8.14 4.54
C LEU A 87 2.61 8.29 4.57
N VAL A 88 2.07 8.93 5.60
CA VAL A 88 0.64 9.26 5.68
C VAL A 88 0.51 10.77 5.57
N LYS A 89 -0.29 11.24 4.61
CA LYS A 89 -0.57 12.65 4.37
C LYS A 89 -2.06 12.89 4.51
N HIS A 90 -2.42 13.76 5.45
CA HIS A 90 -3.80 14.21 5.56
C HIS A 90 -4.10 15.21 4.44
N VAL A 91 -5.24 15.04 3.77
CA VAL A 91 -5.73 15.97 2.76
C VAL A 91 -7.04 16.57 3.23
N GLU A 92 -7.20 17.88 3.04
CA GLU A 92 -8.47 18.56 3.21
C GLU A 92 -9.34 18.25 1.99
N VAL A 93 -10.59 17.85 2.24
CA VAL A 93 -11.59 17.50 1.20
C VAL A 93 -12.77 18.45 1.32
#